data_AF-A0A291QAW1-F1
#
_entry.id   AF-A0A291QAW1-F1
#
_cell.length_a   1.000
_cell.length_b   1.000
_cell.length_c   1.000
_cell.angle_alpha   90.00
_cell.angle_beta   90.00
_cell.angle_gamma   90.00
#
_symmetry.space_group_name_H-M   'P 1'
#
loop_
_entity.id
_entity.type
_entity.pdbx_description
1 polymer ?
#
loop_
_entity_poly.entity_id
_entity_poly.type
_entity_poly.pdbx_seq_one_letter_code
_entity_poly.pdbx_strand_id
1 'polypeptide(L)'
;MTTAVEYRTGASLVDDETFGRFVLFLINDMGEDPRHAPGIVDQALAYFGTVAVHDGLPLMPSDAVDRGIYCVYLHTRDAAALFDRIAVRFLHHKPHPERGLRRRGQVLGARRRRGLAVRLRRRTPLLGAAPGPVLAPRAGLRRSPVSPSPDFPRKDSNG
;
A
#
# COMPACT_ATOMS: atom_id res chain seq x y z
N MET A 1 11.46 -24.56 36.03
CA MET A 1 10.48 -24.96 34.98
C MET A 1 10.88 -24.24 33.70
N THR A 2 11.26 -24.99 32.67
CA THR A 2 11.60 -24.42 31.35
C THR A 2 10.35 -24.49 30.49
N THR A 3 9.73 -23.35 30.20
CA THR A 3 8.61 -23.28 29.24
C THR A 3 9.13 -23.59 27.84
N ALA A 4 8.59 -24.62 27.20
CA ALA A 4 8.84 -24.88 25.79
C ALA A 4 8.17 -23.79 24.95
N VAL A 5 8.94 -23.17 24.05
CA VAL A 5 8.41 -22.23 23.07
C VAL A 5 7.84 -23.06 21.92
N GLU A 6 6.52 -22.98 21.71
CA GLU A 6 5.86 -23.59 20.55
C GLU A 6 6.14 -22.72 19.32
N TYR A 7 6.88 -23.25 18.35
CA TYR A 7 7.10 -22.56 17.08
C TYR A 7 5.85 -22.71 16.20
N ARG A 8 5.20 -21.58 15.88
CA ARG A 8 4.09 -21.53 14.93
C ARG A 8 4.57 -21.00 13.59
N THR A 9 4.17 -21.64 12.51
CA THR A 9 4.36 -21.11 11.15
C THR A 9 3.39 -19.96 10.92
N GLY A 10 3.71 -19.05 10.00
CA GLY A 10 2.78 -17.98 9.64
C GLY A 10 1.52 -18.53 8.97
N ALA A 11 1.64 -19.62 8.20
CA ALA A 11 0.54 -20.33 7.58
C ALA A 11 -0.54 -20.74 8.59
N SER A 12 -0.15 -21.08 9.83
CA SER A 12 -1.09 -21.46 10.89
C SER A 12 -2.02 -20.32 11.37
N LEU A 13 -1.77 -19.08 10.95
CA LEU A 13 -2.61 -17.91 11.30
C LEU A 13 -3.85 -17.77 10.42
N VAL A 14 -3.97 -18.58 9.37
CA VAL A 14 -5.11 -18.62 8.43
C VAL A 14 -5.48 -20.06 8.13
N ASP A 15 -6.67 -20.28 7.57
CA ASP A 15 -7.05 -21.58 7.00
C ASP A 15 -6.32 -21.86 5.67
N ASP A 16 -6.25 -23.14 5.30
CA ASP A 16 -5.55 -23.60 4.08
C ASP A 16 -6.09 -22.98 2.79
N GLU A 17 -7.41 -22.71 2.72
CA GLU A 17 -8.03 -22.10 1.56
C GLU A 17 -7.54 -20.65 1.37
N THR A 18 -7.54 -19.89 2.46
CA THR A 18 -7.03 -18.51 2.48
C THR A 18 -5.54 -18.46 2.18
N PHE A 19 -4.75 -19.36 2.77
CA PHE A 19 -3.34 -19.49 2.45
C PHE A 19 -3.12 -19.76 0.95
N GLY A 20 -3.84 -20.73 0.39
CA GLY A 20 -3.79 -21.08 -1.03
C GLY A 20 -4.15 -19.91 -1.94
N ARG A 21 -5.15 -19.10 -1.56
CA ARG A 21 -5.57 -17.91 -2.31
C ARG A 21 -4.45 -16.88 -2.42
N PHE A 22 -3.74 -16.61 -1.32
CA PHE A 22 -2.59 -15.69 -1.32
C PHE A 22 -1.43 -16.20 -2.16
N VAL A 23 -1.12 -17.50 -2.07
CA VAL A 23 -0.07 -18.13 -2.88
C VAL A 23 -0.40 -18.02 -4.37
N LEU A 24 -1.62 -18.37 -4.76
CA LEU A 24 -2.06 -18.28 -6.15
C LEU A 24 -2.05 -16.84 -6.67
N PHE A 25 -2.40 -15.86 -5.83
CA PHE A 25 -2.32 -14.45 -6.20
C PHE A 25 -0.87 -14.00 -6.46
N LEU A 26 0.08 -14.38 -5.59
CA LEU A 26 1.50 -14.06 -5.82
C LEU A 26 2.00 -14.64 -7.15
N ILE A 27 1.61 -15.87 -7.47
CA ILE A 27 2.02 -16.54 -8.71
C ILE A 27 1.37 -15.88 -9.93
N ASN A 28 0.04 -15.76 -9.92
CA ASN A 28 -0.73 -15.41 -11.12
C ASN A 28 -0.74 -13.90 -11.39
N ASP A 29 -0.83 -13.09 -10.33
CA ASP A 29 -1.05 -11.65 -10.44
C ASP A 29 0.24 -10.84 -10.18
N MET A 30 1.15 -11.36 -9.34
CA MET A 30 2.43 -10.71 -9.05
C MET A 30 3.63 -11.35 -9.78
N GLY A 31 3.43 -12.48 -10.46
CA GLY A 31 4.46 -13.15 -11.27
C GLY A 31 5.58 -13.81 -10.46
N GLU A 32 5.28 -14.21 -9.22
CA GLU A 32 6.24 -14.90 -8.34
C GLU A 32 6.51 -16.33 -8.80
N ASP A 33 7.71 -16.85 -8.52
CA ASP A 33 8.04 -18.26 -8.74
C ASP A 33 7.17 -19.15 -7.83
N PRO A 34 6.44 -20.15 -8.37
CA PRO A 34 5.65 -21.10 -7.57
C PRO A 34 6.43 -21.79 -6.45
N ARG A 35 7.75 -21.96 -6.60
CA ARG A 35 8.62 -22.57 -5.58
C ARG A 35 8.84 -21.66 -4.38
N HIS A 36 8.78 -20.34 -4.57
CA HIS A 36 9.03 -19.35 -3.51
C HIS A 36 7.74 -18.77 -2.91
N ALA A 37 6.66 -18.72 -3.68
CA ALA A 37 5.41 -18.09 -3.26
C ALA A 37 4.86 -18.60 -1.91
N PRO A 38 4.81 -19.92 -1.61
CA PRO A 38 4.36 -20.41 -0.30
C PRO A 38 5.20 -19.88 0.86
N GLY A 39 6.53 -19.89 0.72
CA GLY A 39 7.44 -19.38 1.75
C GLY A 39 7.30 -17.87 1.98
N ILE A 40 7.06 -17.12 0.91
CA ILE A 40 6.80 -15.67 0.99
C ILE A 40 5.50 -15.39 1.76
N VAL A 41 4.42 -16.12 1.48
CA VAL A 41 3.15 -15.97 2.21
C VAL A 41 3.33 -16.34 3.67
N ASP A 42 3.97 -17.48 3.97
CA ASP A 42 4.23 -17.91 5.34
C ASP A 42 4.99 -16.84 6.13
N GLN A 43 6.07 -16.31 5.58
CA GLN A 43 6.85 -15.26 6.25
C GLN A 43 6.09 -13.93 6.38
N ALA A 44 5.23 -13.56 5.42
CA ALA A 44 4.38 -12.38 5.54
C ALA A 44 3.34 -12.51 6.66
N LEU A 45 2.72 -13.68 6.79
CA LEU A 45 1.81 -13.97 7.89
C LEU A 45 2.54 -13.96 9.25
N ALA A 46 3.71 -14.59 9.33
CA ALA A 46 4.55 -14.54 10.53
C ALA A 46 4.97 -13.11 10.90
N TYR A 47 5.24 -12.26 9.90
CA TYR A 47 5.52 -10.84 10.10
C TYR A 47 4.32 -10.12 10.75
N PHE A 48 3.09 -10.34 10.26
CA PHE A 48 1.89 -9.76 10.90
C PHE A 48 1.70 -10.24 12.33
N GLY A 49 1.88 -11.54 12.59
CA GLY A 49 1.84 -12.07 13.96
C GLY A 49 2.87 -11.39 14.86
N THR A 50 4.09 -11.18 14.34
CA THR A 50 5.18 -10.49 15.07
C THR A 50 4.84 -9.03 15.35
N VAL A 51 4.32 -8.30 14.36
CA VAL A 51 3.90 -6.89 14.52
C VAL A 51 2.75 -6.78 15.52
N ALA A 52 1.83 -7.74 15.55
CA ALA A 52 0.69 -7.72 16.46
C ALA A 52 1.11 -7.78 17.94
N VAL A 53 2.16 -8.55 18.27
CA VAL A 53 2.68 -8.64 19.65
C VAL A 53 3.73 -7.58 20.00
N HIS A 54 4.41 -6.99 19.01
CA HIS A 54 5.47 -6.01 19.21
C HIS A 54 5.06 -4.61 18.75
N ASP A 55 3.96 -4.09 19.29
CA ASP A 55 3.48 -2.76 18.95
C ASP A 55 4.53 -1.67 19.26
N GLY A 56 4.71 -0.75 18.32
CA GLY A 56 5.64 0.38 18.45
C GLY A 56 7.10 0.10 18.10
N LEU A 57 7.50 -1.15 17.81
CA LEU A 57 8.86 -1.43 17.31
C LEU A 57 8.96 -1.20 15.79
N PRO A 58 10.03 -0.56 15.29
CA PRO A 58 10.23 -0.33 13.87
C PRO A 58 10.69 -1.62 13.18
N LEU A 59 9.75 -2.51 12.89
CA LEU A 59 10.01 -3.72 12.10
C LEU A 59 9.94 -3.36 10.61
N MET A 60 10.93 -3.84 9.85
CA MET A 60 10.99 -3.68 8.40
C MET A 60 10.98 -5.07 7.76
N PRO A 61 10.04 -5.38 6.85
CA PRO A 61 10.05 -6.63 6.13
C PRO A 61 11.18 -6.65 5.08
N SER A 62 11.59 -7.84 4.66
CA SER A 62 12.43 -7.99 3.47
C SER A 62 11.64 -7.70 2.20
N ASP A 63 12.32 -7.49 1.08
CA ASP A 63 11.70 -7.23 -0.23
C ASP A 63 10.73 -8.32 -0.71
N ALA A 64 11.01 -9.57 -0.33
CA ALA A 64 10.14 -10.70 -0.65
C ALA A 64 8.91 -10.69 0.27
N VAL A 65 9.10 -10.48 1.56
CA VAL A 65 8.00 -10.41 2.54
C VAL A 65 7.09 -9.21 2.28
N ASP A 66 7.63 -8.08 1.85
CA ASP A 66 6.87 -6.87 1.45
C ASP A 66 5.87 -7.17 0.31
N ARG A 67 6.24 -8.03 -0.64
CA ARG A 67 5.32 -8.51 -1.68
C ARG A 67 4.19 -9.37 -1.11
N GLY A 68 4.51 -10.26 -0.17
CA GLY A 68 3.50 -11.06 0.54
C GLY A 68 2.56 -10.20 1.38
N ILE A 69 3.08 -9.17 2.06
CA ILE A 69 2.30 -8.18 2.80
C ILE A 69 1.32 -7.47 1.86
N TYR A 70 1.78 -7.02 0.69
CA TYR A 70 0.92 -6.39 -0.31
C TYR A 70 -0.19 -7.34 -0.78
N CYS A 71 0.14 -8.61 -1.05
CA CYS A 71 -0.85 -9.64 -1.38
C CYS A 71 -1.95 -9.76 -0.31
N VAL A 72 -1.58 -9.85 0.97
CA VAL A 72 -2.55 -9.94 2.07
C VAL A 72 -3.45 -8.71 2.10
N TYR A 73 -2.89 -7.49 2.03
CA TYR A 73 -3.70 -6.26 2.05
C TYR A 73 -4.66 -6.13 0.88
N LEU A 74 -4.33 -6.64 -0.30
CA LEU A 74 -5.24 -6.64 -1.45
C LEU A 74 -6.48 -7.52 -1.21
N HIS A 75 -6.35 -8.57 -0.39
CA HIS A 75 -7.45 -9.42 0.05
C HIS A 75 -8.11 -8.83 1.31
N THR A 76 -8.67 -7.63 1.15
CA THR A 76 -9.14 -6.78 2.26
C THR A 76 -10.05 -7.48 3.28
N ARG A 77 -10.90 -8.41 2.86
CA ARG A 77 -11.78 -9.19 3.76
C ARG A 77 -10.99 -10.21 4.59
N ASP A 78 -10.10 -10.96 3.95
CA ASP A 78 -9.25 -11.95 4.62
C ASP A 78 -8.26 -11.26 5.56
N ALA A 79 -7.71 -10.12 5.14
CA ALA A 79 -6.85 -9.28 5.96
C ALA A 79 -7.57 -8.76 7.21
N ALA A 80 -8.80 -8.24 7.07
CA ALA A 80 -9.60 -7.80 8.20
C ALA A 80 -9.85 -8.95 9.20
N ALA A 81 -10.29 -10.11 8.70
CA ALA A 81 -10.51 -11.28 9.55
C ALA A 81 -9.23 -11.75 10.26
N LEU A 82 -8.08 -11.75 9.57
CA LEU A 82 -6.78 -12.05 10.17
C LEU A 82 -6.44 -11.06 11.28
N PHE A 83 -6.52 -9.76 11.00
CA PHE A 83 -6.12 -8.71 11.95
C PHE A 83 -7.04 -8.62 13.17
N ASP A 84 -8.34 -8.85 13.00
CA ASP A 84 -9.28 -8.95 14.11
C ASP A 84 -8.88 -10.11 15.06
N ARG A 85 -8.42 -11.25 14.51
CA ARG A 85 -7.95 -12.38 15.31
C ARG A 85 -6.63 -12.11 16.04
N ILE A 86 -5.65 -11.53 15.35
CA ILE A 86 -4.27 -11.45 15.89
C ILE A 86 -3.99 -10.14 16.65
N ALA A 87 -4.71 -9.06 16.37
CA ALA A 87 -4.43 -7.73 16.90
C ALA A 87 -5.67 -6.97 17.39
N VAL A 88 -6.89 -7.44 17.10
CA VAL A 88 -8.17 -6.76 17.42
C VAL A 88 -8.24 -5.32 16.86
N ARG A 89 -7.46 -5.04 15.82
CA ARG A 89 -7.39 -3.76 15.12
C ARG A 89 -6.70 -3.96 13.77
N PHE A 90 -6.95 -3.04 12.84
CA PHE A 90 -6.27 -3.06 11.56
C PHE A 90 -4.79 -2.69 11.74
N LEU A 91 -3.89 -3.54 11.22
CA LEU A 91 -2.46 -3.21 11.17
C LEU A 91 -2.20 -2.35 9.93
N HIS A 92 -1.70 -1.13 10.10
CA HIS A 92 -1.36 -0.26 8.98
C HIS A 92 0.10 -0.49 8.55
N HIS A 93 0.30 -0.85 7.29
CA HIS A 93 1.63 -0.90 6.70
C HIS A 93 2.04 0.49 6.19
N LYS A 94 3.22 0.94 6.61
CA LYS A 94 3.86 2.15 6.09
C LYS A 94 4.87 1.72 5.02
N PRO A 95 4.62 2.00 3.73
CA PRO A 95 5.54 1.65 2.67
C PRO A 95 6.92 2.27 2.90
N HIS A 96 7.96 1.59 2.40
CA HIS A 96 9.30 2.16 2.39
C HIS A 96 9.28 3.54 1.70
N PRO A 97 9.85 4.61 2.30
CA PRO A 97 9.68 5.99 1.81
C PRO A 97 10.18 6.21 0.38
N GLU A 98 11.14 5.40 -0.08
CA GLU A 98 11.67 5.46 -1.45
C GLU A 98 10.82 4.65 -2.45
N ARG A 99 9.95 3.75 -1.97
CA ARG A 99 9.02 2.97 -2.80
C ARG A 99 7.71 3.74 -2.94
N GLY A 100 7.32 4.05 -4.17
CA GLY A 100 6.08 4.79 -4.45
C GLY A 100 6.27 6.24 -4.90
N LEU A 101 7.53 6.69 -5.05
CA LEU A 101 7.83 7.88 -5.85
C LEU A 101 7.39 7.61 -7.30
N ARG A 102 6.14 7.97 -7.63
CA ARG A 102 5.74 8.11 -9.02
C ARG A 102 6.63 9.22 -9.60
N ARG A 103 7.52 8.87 -10.53
CA ARG A 103 8.13 9.90 -11.39
C ARG A 103 6.98 10.68 -12.01
N ARG A 104 6.95 12.00 -11.79
CA ARG A 104 5.97 12.92 -12.40
C ARG A 104 5.82 12.55 -13.88
N GLY A 105 4.62 12.10 -14.27
CA GLY A 105 4.28 11.76 -15.66
C GLY A 105 3.78 10.34 -15.95
N GLN A 106 3.77 9.40 -14.99
CA GLN A 106 3.21 8.06 -15.22
C GLN A 106 1.85 7.84 -14.56
N VAL A 107 0.80 8.37 -15.20
CA VAL A 107 -0.58 7.84 -15.11
C VAL A 107 -1.26 8.03 -16.47
N LEU A 108 -1.19 7.02 -17.35
CA LEU A 108 -2.31 6.37 -18.05
C LEU A 108 -1.74 5.40 -19.10
N GLY A 109 -2.22 4.16 -19.14
CA GLY A 109 -1.80 3.21 -20.16
C GLY A 109 -2.44 1.84 -20.01
N ALA A 110 -3.76 1.78 -20.14
CA ALA A 110 -4.46 0.54 -20.47
C ALA A 110 -3.77 -0.17 -21.66
N ARG A 111 -3.69 -1.50 -21.59
CA ARG A 111 -3.16 -2.40 -22.64
C ARG A 111 -3.48 -1.90 -24.05
N ARG A 112 -2.47 -1.66 -24.88
CA ARG A 112 -2.56 -1.87 -26.34
C ARG A 112 -1.25 -2.43 -26.89
N ARG A 113 -1.38 -3.48 -27.69
CA ARG A 113 -0.30 -4.10 -28.48
C ARG A 113 0.12 -3.20 -29.65
N ARG A 114 1.36 -3.46 -30.11
CA ARG A 114 2.01 -3.17 -31.41
C ARG A 114 2.69 -1.81 -31.57
N GLY A 115 3.89 -1.89 -32.15
CA GLY A 115 4.22 -1.12 -33.35
C GLY A 115 5.26 -0.01 -33.17
N LEU A 116 6.49 -0.37 -33.51
CA LEU A 116 7.64 0.43 -33.97
C LEU A 116 7.45 1.96 -34.20
N ALA A 117 8.35 2.71 -33.53
CA ALA A 117 9.03 3.99 -33.86
C ALA A 117 8.38 5.07 -34.75
N VAL A 118 8.35 6.30 -34.23
CA VAL A 118 8.42 7.55 -35.02
C VAL A 118 9.39 8.53 -34.36
N ARG A 119 10.38 8.98 -35.14
CA ARG A 119 11.36 10.02 -34.81
C ARG A 119 10.80 11.39 -35.22
N LEU A 120 10.81 12.38 -34.33
CA LEU A 120 10.49 13.77 -34.67
C LEU A 120 11.61 14.73 -34.24
N ARG A 121 12.01 15.58 -35.19
CA ARG A 121 13.11 16.56 -35.09
C ARG A 121 12.72 17.74 -34.20
N ARG A 122 13.71 18.29 -33.48
CA ARG A 122 13.58 19.52 -32.67
C ARG A 122 13.51 20.76 -33.57
N ARG A 123 12.67 21.73 -33.20
CA ARG A 123 12.85 23.15 -33.53
C ARG A 123 12.84 23.97 -32.24
N THR A 124 13.91 24.70 -32.01
CA THR A 124 14.06 25.78 -31.02
C THR A 124 13.34 27.04 -31.50
N PRO A 125 12.82 27.88 -30.58
CA PRO A 125 13.36 29.23 -30.52
C PRO A 125 13.62 29.73 -29.08
N LEU A 126 14.57 30.67 -28.99
CA LEU A 126 15.08 31.33 -27.79
C LEU A 126 14.32 32.65 -27.50
N LEU A 127 14.01 32.83 -26.21
CA LEU A 127 14.19 34.02 -25.34
C LEU A 127 13.49 35.38 -25.61
N GLY A 128 12.89 35.92 -24.54
CA GLY A 128 12.59 37.35 -24.28
C GLY A 128 11.08 37.62 -24.13
N ALA A 129 10.51 38.30 -23.12
CA ALA A 129 11.04 39.16 -22.05
C ALA A 129 9.98 39.27 -20.91
N ALA A 130 10.38 39.72 -19.72
CA ALA A 130 9.53 40.12 -18.58
C ALA A 130 9.63 41.66 -18.36
N PRO A 131 9.07 42.31 -17.30
CA PRO A 131 7.94 42.02 -16.40
C PRO A 131 6.98 43.25 -16.22
N GLY A 132 5.93 43.13 -15.39
CA GLY A 132 5.09 44.26 -14.91
C GLY A 132 4.79 44.17 -13.40
N PRO A 133 4.47 45.28 -12.71
CA PRO A 133 4.98 45.55 -11.36
C PRO A 133 4.08 45.15 -10.18
N VAL A 134 4.73 45.18 -9.02
CA VAL A 134 4.32 44.83 -7.66
C VAL A 134 3.50 45.95 -7.01
N LEU A 135 2.49 45.57 -6.21
CA LEU A 135 2.01 46.39 -5.09
C LEU A 135 1.74 45.49 -3.86
N ALA A 136 2.23 45.92 -2.70
CA ALA A 136 2.03 45.33 -1.37
C ALA A 136 1.50 46.44 -0.43
N PRO A 137 1.29 46.20 0.88
CA PRO A 137 0.57 45.11 1.57
C PRO A 137 -0.56 45.68 2.47
N ARG A 138 -1.40 44.83 3.09
CA ARG A 138 -2.09 45.22 4.34
C ARG A 138 -2.24 44.05 5.32
N ALA A 139 -2.10 44.40 6.59
CA ALA A 139 -1.85 43.53 7.73
C ALA A 139 -3.12 42.92 8.34
N GLY A 140 -2.95 41.71 8.90
CA GLY A 140 -3.59 41.24 10.13
C GLY A 140 -5.06 40.84 10.08
N LEU A 141 -5.36 39.55 10.32
CA LEU A 141 -6.40 39.11 11.26
C LEU A 141 -6.36 37.58 11.46
N ARG A 142 -6.04 37.21 12.70
CA ARG A 142 -6.51 36.10 13.56
C ARG A 142 -6.80 34.71 12.95
N ARG A 143 -6.27 33.69 13.63
CA ARG A 143 -6.65 32.28 13.49
C ARG A 143 -8.15 32.09 13.80
N SER A 144 -8.87 31.42 12.90
CA SER A 144 -10.22 30.90 13.16
C SER A 144 -10.17 29.42 13.56
N PRO A 145 -11.12 28.96 14.40
CA PRO A 145 -11.12 27.61 14.98
C PRO A 145 -11.61 26.54 13.99
N VAL A 146 -11.28 25.29 14.34
CA VAL A 146 -11.62 24.05 13.62
C VAL A 146 -13.13 23.91 13.44
N SER A 147 -13.58 23.65 12.21
CA SER A 147 -14.95 23.26 11.90
C SER A 147 -15.17 21.78 12.26
N PRO A 148 -16.32 21.40 12.86
CA PRO A 148 -16.69 19.99 13.01
C PRO A 148 -16.98 19.35 11.64
N SER A 149 -16.67 18.07 11.52
CA SER A 149 -16.92 17.23 10.35
C SER A 149 -18.40 17.23 9.95
N PRO A 150 -18.75 17.17 8.65
CA PRO A 150 -20.14 17.07 8.23
C PRO A 150 -20.71 15.67 8.53
N ASP A 151 -21.88 15.65 9.15
CA ASP A 151 -22.73 14.45 9.26
C ASP A 151 -23.10 13.94 7.86
N PHE A 152 -22.79 12.68 7.60
CA PHE A 152 -23.24 11.99 6.38
C PHE A 152 -24.71 11.57 6.56
N PRO A 153 -25.62 11.92 5.64
CA PRO A 153 -27.00 11.49 5.73
C PRO A 153 -27.10 9.96 5.53
N ARG A 154 -27.86 9.32 6.42
CA ARG A 154 -28.30 7.93 6.27
C ARG A 154 -29.14 7.83 5.00
N LYS A 155 -28.84 6.83 4.17
CA LYS A 155 -29.59 6.56 2.95
C LYS A 155 -30.81 5.74 3.32
N ASP A 156 -31.92 6.45 3.55
CA ASP A 156 -33.22 5.83 3.74
C ASP A 156 -33.76 5.40 2.36
N SER A 157 -34.23 4.17 2.31
CA SER A 157 -34.83 3.46 1.19
C SER A 157 -36.24 3.93 0.85
N ASN A 158 -36.52 4.26 -0.42
CA ASN A 158 -37.62 3.73 -1.27
C ASN A 158 -38.00 4.69 -2.40
N GLY A 159 -38.29 4.11 -3.57
CA GLY A 159 -38.85 4.76 -4.76
C GLY A 159 -38.47 4.01 -6.01
#